data_AF-A0A8H8N2B5-F1
#
_entry.id   AF-A0A8H8N2B5-F1
#
_cell.length_a   1.000
_cell.length_b   1.000
_cell.length_c   1.000
_cell.angle_alpha   90.00
_cell.angle_beta   90.00
_cell.angle_gamma   90.00
#
_symmetry.space_group_name_H-M   'P 1'
#
loop_
_entity.id
_entity.type
_entity.pdbx_description
1 polymer ?
#
loop_
_entity_poly.entity_id
_entity_poly.type
_entity_poly.pdbx_seq_one_letter_code
_entity_poly.pdbx_strand_id
1 'polypeptide(L)'
;MKEAIGLEGNDYTLATTVFTVGYTIGQIPHSFAIQYLPARFWFPLMGWYGVCALSAVKTPGQLYAIRFLQALAESSTFSGAHWLLGSWYKDAELGKRSALFACFAQIGSLFSGFMQGAIYSSLNGNMGKSGWQWTFIIDGVIAIAIALYGIIVFPDTPKTTKAFYLTFEDRELAKSRISPRPKAKFDKEAVKSIFTGWRYWMFSLLFVVTSQLEAYGTNGIVSIWLTREGIVGPPRNSYYALGLIAVAILTTILAGFMTDIWGKRWRVNIFMGVALLISSIMLLMWDIPLGAKYFAFYLGGCGYAGQGSNFAW
;
A
#
# COMPACT_ATOMS: atom_id res chain seq x y z
N MET A 1 13.99 6.70 -16.66
CA MET A 1 14.13 7.66 -15.53
C MET A 1 15.60 7.88 -15.17
N LYS A 2 16.38 6.81 -14.95
CA LYS A 2 17.81 6.90 -14.60
C LYS A 2 18.61 7.83 -15.51
N GLU A 3 18.54 7.64 -16.81
CA GLU A 3 19.24 8.45 -17.82
C GLU A 3 18.66 9.87 -17.98
N ALA A 4 17.35 10.04 -17.74
CA ALA A 4 16.66 11.31 -17.96
C ALA A 4 16.89 12.35 -16.84
N ILE A 5 17.22 11.89 -15.64
CA ILE A 5 17.41 12.74 -14.44
C ILE A 5 18.87 12.67 -13.95
N GLY A 6 19.72 11.83 -14.59
CA GLY A 6 21.10 11.62 -14.17
C GLY A 6 21.20 10.92 -12.81
N LEU A 7 20.35 9.93 -12.55
CA LEU A 7 20.40 9.18 -11.28
C LEU A 7 21.62 8.24 -11.29
N GLU A 8 22.51 8.39 -10.31
CA GLU A 8 23.72 7.60 -10.18
C GLU A 8 23.61 6.60 -9.02
N GLY A 9 24.26 5.45 -9.17
CA GLY A 9 24.35 4.43 -8.11
C GLY A 9 23.03 4.11 -7.41
N ASN A 10 22.94 4.50 -6.12
CA ASN A 10 21.86 4.20 -5.19
C ASN A 10 20.76 5.27 -5.12
N ASP A 11 20.78 6.29 -5.97
CA ASP A 11 19.81 7.40 -5.92
C ASP A 11 18.35 6.95 -6.01
N TYR A 12 18.06 5.92 -6.81
CA TYR A 12 16.71 5.36 -6.91
C TYR A 12 16.25 4.70 -5.59
N THR A 13 17.15 3.96 -4.95
CA THR A 13 16.90 3.35 -3.65
C THR A 13 16.72 4.43 -2.58
N LEU A 14 17.56 5.48 -2.59
CA LEU A 14 17.42 6.63 -1.70
C LEU A 14 16.08 7.36 -1.88
N ALA A 15 15.63 7.57 -3.12
CA ALA A 15 14.31 8.16 -3.38
C ALA A 15 13.17 7.34 -2.77
N THR A 16 13.29 6.01 -2.83
CA THR A 16 12.32 5.09 -2.23
C THR A 16 12.37 5.15 -0.71
N THR A 17 13.58 5.19 -0.11
CA THR A 17 13.76 5.36 1.34
C THR A 17 13.18 6.68 1.84
N VAL A 18 13.43 7.79 1.15
CA VAL A 18 12.89 9.12 1.51
C VAL A 18 11.36 9.11 1.47
N PHE A 19 10.76 8.43 0.50
CA PHE A 19 9.31 8.21 0.47
C PHE A 19 8.85 7.44 1.71
N THR A 20 9.47 6.31 2.06
CA THR A 20 9.11 5.54 3.26
C THR A 20 9.25 6.33 4.57
N VAL A 21 10.29 7.17 4.66
CA VAL A 21 10.48 8.07 5.82
C VAL A 21 9.36 9.10 5.90
N GLY A 22 9.03 9.79 4.81
CA GLY A 22 7.93 10.75 4.77
C GLY A 22 6.59 10.11 5.11
N TYR A 23 6.36 8.88 4.63
CA TYR A 23 5.15 8.11 4.92
C TYR A 23 5.03 7.80 6.42
N THR A 24 6.10 7.30 7.04
CA THR A 24 6.15 6.98 8.48
C THR A 24 5.90 8.23 9.33
N ILE A 25 6.57 9.35 9.02
CA ILE A 25 6.39 10.62 9.75
C ILE A 25 4.96 11.11 9.60
N GLY A 26 4.37 10.99 8.41
CA GLY A 26 3.01 11.44 8.12
C GLY A 26 1.92 10.62 8.82
N GLN A 27 2.11 9.33 9.04
CA GLN A 27 1.05 8.49 9.66
C GLN A 27 0.58 9.02 11.03
N ILE A 28 1.51 9.51 11.85
CA ILE A 28 1.23 10.01 13.20
C ILE A 28 0.30 11.25 13.16
N PRO A 29 0.67 12.39 12.54
CA PRO A 29 -0.17 13.57 12.49
C PRO A 29 -1.50 13.30 11.78
N HIS A 30 -1.53 12.50 10.71
CA HIS A 30 -2.76 12.21 9.99
C HIS A 30 -3.72 11.34 10.81
N SER A 31 -3.21 10.41 11.62
CA SER A 31 -4.02 9.61 12.55
C SER A 31 -4.69 10.46 13.64
N PHE A 32 -4.11 11.60 13.98
CA PHE A 32 -4.73 12.58 14.87
C PHE A 32 -5.72 13.48 14.10
N ALA A 33 -5.31 14.00 12.94
CA ALA A 33 -6.12 14.92 12.15
C ALA A 33 -7.48 14.32 11.76
N ILE A 34 -7.54 13.03 11.42
CA ILE A 34 -8.77 12.35 11.03
C ILE A 34 -9.82 12.26 12.15
N GLN A 35 -9.42 12.44 13.41
CA GLN A 35 -10.37 12.49 14.53
C GLN A 35 -11.13 13.81 14.60
N TYR A 36 -10.57 14.88 14.03
CA TYR A 36 -11.11 16.23 14.06
C TYR A 36 -11.66 16.68 12.71
N LEU A 37 -11.09 16.19 11.61
CA LEU A 37 -11.45 16.58 10.25
C LEU A 37 -12.27 15.48 9.56
N PRO A 38 -13.33 15.85 8.81
CA PRO A 38 -14.11 14.90 8.03
C PRO A 38 -13.24 14.20 6.99
N ALA A 39 -13.22 12.86 7.05
CA ALA A 39 -12.45 11.99 6.17
C ALA A 39 -12.75 12.24 4.68
N ARG A 40 -13.99 12.63 4.36
CA ARG A 40 -14.46 12.99 3.01
C ARG A 40 -13.68 14.13 2.36
N PHE A 41 -13.15 15.07 3.14
CA PHE A 41 -12.33 16.17 2.60
C PHE A 41 -10.84 15.90 2.78
N TRP A 42 -10.45 15.21 3.86
CA TRP A 42 -9.06 15.00 4.21
C TRP A 42 -8.32 14.07 3.24
N PHE A 43 -8.92 12.93 2.82
CA PHE A 43 -8.25 12.03 1.87
C PHE A 43 -8.09 12.63 0.47
N PRO A 44 -9.13 13.24 -0.12
CA PRO A 44 -9.02 13.81 -1.47
C PRO A 44 -8.05 14.98 -1.55
N LEU A 45 -7.96 15.81 -0.49
CA LEU A 45 -7.05 16.96 -0.48
C LEU A 45 -5.57 16.56 -0.45
N MET A 46 -5.25 15.44 0.20
CA MET A 46 -3.87 15.02 0.40
C MET A 46 -3.31 14.16 -0.74
N GLY A 47 -4.14 13.50 -1.56
CA GLY A 47 -3.64 12.50 -2.51
C GLY A 47 -3.11 13.02 -3.87
N TRP A 48 -3.63 14.14 -4.38
CA TRP A 48 -3.48 14.45 -5.83
C TRP A 48 -2.26 15.28 -6.20
N TYR A 49 -1.75 16.13 -5.31
CA TYR A 49 -0.75 17.15 -5.67
C TYR A 49 0.67 16.58 -5.87
N GLY A 50 1.05 15.55 -5.10
CA GLY A 50 2.39 14.94 -5.17
C GLY A 50 2.65 14.20 -6.48
N VAL A 51 1.62 13.53 -7.01
CA VAL A 51 1.72 12.74 -8.26
C VAL A 51 1.92 13.66 -9.47
N CYS A 52 1.16 14.76 -9.57
CA CYS A 52 1.32 15.73 -10.66
C CYS A 52 2.68 16.43 -10.63
N ALA A 53 3.20 16.75 -9.44
CA ALA A 53 4.48 17.43 -9.27
C ALA A 53 5.69 16.58 -9.74
N LEU A 54 5.60 15.24 -9.66
CA LEU A 54 6.67 14.34 -10.11
C LEU A 54 6.95 14.44 -11.61
N SER A 55 5.97 14.83 -12.42
CA SER A 55 6.14 14.99 -13.87
C SER A 55 7.05 16.16 -14.27
N ALA A 56 7.28 17.11 -13.36
CA ALA A 56 8.07 18.32 -13.59
C ALA A 56 9.51 18.21 -13.07
N VAL A 57 9.88 17.08 -12.47
CA VAL A 57 11.21 16.86 -11.86
C VAL A 57 12.29 16.83 -12.93
N LYS A 58 13.35 17.63 -12.73
CA LYS A 58 14.53 17.68 -13.59
C LYS A 58 15.83 17.28 -12.88
N THR A 59 15.85 17.30 -11.55
CA THR A 59 17.05 16.97 -10.76
C THR A 59 16.77 15.88 -9.70
N PRO A 60 17.79 15.11 -9.27
CA PRO A 60 17.63 14.12 -8.19
C PRO A 60 17.17 14.74 -6.87
N GLY A 61 17.65 15.94 -6.52
CA GLY A 61 17.21 16.64 -5.30
C GLY A 61 15.72 17.01 -5.32
N GLN A 62 15.20 17.44 -6.47
CA GLN A 62 13.76 17.68 -6.66
C GLN A 62 12.95 16.39 -6.53
N LEU A 63 13.49 15.26 -7.03
CA LEU A 63 12.86 13.95 -6.88
C LEU A 63 12.68 13.61 -5.40
N TYR A 64 13.72 13.79 -4.59
CA TYR A 64 13.67 13.50 -3.15
C TYR A 64 12.65 14.38 -2.42
N ALA A 65 12.67 15.69 -2.67
CA ALA A 65 11.74 16.62 -2.02
C ALA A 65 10.28 16.32 -2.37
N ILE A 66 9.97 16.10 -3.65
CA ILE A 66 8.60 15.81 -4.09
C ILE A 66 8.15 14.44 -3.58
N ARG A 67 9.02 13.43 -3.58
CA ARG A 67 8.72 12.11 -3.00
C ARG A 67 8.41 12.18 -1.50
N PHE A 68 9.16 12.99 -0.75
CA PHE A 68 8.89 13.20 0.66
C PHE A 68 7.52 13.84 0.90
N LEU A 69 7.22 14.93 0.18
CA LEU A 69 5.94 15.64 0.32
C LEU A 69 4.76 14.77 -0.12
N GLN A 70 4.91 14.03 -1.22
CA GLN A 70 3.90 13.06 -1.65
C GLN A 70 3.65 12.01 -0.55
N ALA A 71 4.71 11.40 -0.01
CA ALA A 71 4.58 10.38 1.00
C ALA A 71 3.92 10.90 2.29
N LEU A 72 4.29 12.12 2.69
CA LEU A 72 3.69 12.80 3.83
C LEU A 72 2.17 12.91 3.63
N ALA A 73 1.73 13.34 2.46
CA ALA A 73 0.32 13.49 2.12
C ALA A 73 -0.44 12.16 2.05
N GLU A 74 0.15 11.18 1.35
CA GLU A 74 -0.47 9.89 1.05
C GLU A 74 -0.59 8.99 2.29
N SER A 75 0.21 9.24 3.33
CA SER A 75 0.17 8.53 4.63
C SER A 75 -1.20 8.56 5.32
N SER A 76 -2.02 9.56 5.01
CA SER A 76 -3.37 9.71 5.54
C SER A 76 -4.34 8.62 5.05
N THR A 77 -4.16 8.14 3.81
CA THR A 77 -5.16 7.30 3.15
C THR A 77 -5.22 5.91 3.77
N PHE A 78 -4.08 5.27 4.03
CA PHE A 78 -4.06 3.90 4.57
C PHE A 78 -4.52 3.84 6.04
N SER A 79 -3.92 4.69 6.88
CA SER A 79 -4.25 4.79 8.30
C SER A 79 -5.70 5.22 8.51
N GLY A 80 -6.14 6.20 7.72
CA GLY A 80 -7.49 6.71 7.79
C GLY A 80 -8.55 5.75 7.23
N ALA A 81 -8.26 5.02 6.16
CA ALA A 81 -9.18 4.00 5.65
C ALA A 81 -9.41 2.89 6.68
N HIS A 82 -8.37 2.42 7.36
CA HIS A 82 -8.50 1.43 8.44
C HIS A 82 -9.27 1.98 9.64
N TRP A 83 -9.01 3.23 10.03
CA TRP A 83 -9.78 3.89 11.08
C TRP A 83 -11.26 3.98 10.72
N LEU A 84 -11.58 4.35 9.47
CA LEU A 84 -12.95 4.43 9.01
C LEU A 84 -13.62 3.05 8.97
N LEU A 85 -12.95 2.02 8.47
CA LEU A 85 -13.45 0.64 8.51
C LEU A 85 -13.77 0.21 9.95
N GLY A 86 -12.86 0.50 10.89
CA GLY A 86 -13.08 0.23 12.32
C GLY A 86 -14.21 1.05 12.94
N SER A 87 -14.62 2.16 12.29
CA SER A 87 -15.75 2.99 12.73
C SER A 87 -17.10 2.53 12.18
N TRP A 88 -17.14 1.67 11.16
CA TRP A 88 -18.37 1.20 10.51
C TRP A 88 -18.67 -0.29 10.77
N TYR A 89 -17.65 -1.10 11.03
CA TYR A 89 -17.76 -2.55 11.14
C TYR A 89 -17.43 -3.07 12.54
N LYS A 90 -18.00 -4.24 12.89
CA LYS A 90 -17.65 -4.96 14.13
C LYS A 90 -16.29 -5.66 13.98
N ASP A 91 -15.62 -5.95 15.10
CA ASP A 91 -14.29 -6.57 15.11
C ASP A 91 -14.25 -7.94 14.39
N ALA A 92 -15.37 -8.67 14.43
CA ALA A 92 -15.54 -9.94 13.70
C ALA A 92 -15.62 -9.75 12.17
N GLU A 93 -16.16 -8.63 11.70
CA GLU A 93 -16.35 -8.32 10.27
C GLU A 93 -15.14 -7.59 9.68
N LEU A 94 -14.33 -6.94 10.52
CA LEU A 94 -13.23 -6.07 10.11
C LEU A 94 -12.14 -6.81 9.32
N GLY A 95 -11.86 -8.08 9.66
CA GLY A 95 -10.86 -8.91 8.99
C GLY A 95 -11.08 -9.03 7.49
N LYS A 96 -12.28 -9.48 7.10
CA LYS A 96 -12.65 -9.61 5.67
C LYS A 96 -12.57 -8.27 4.94
N ARG A 97 -13.03 -7.20 5.57
CA ARG A 97 -13.09 -5.87 4.95
C ARG A 97 -11.70 -5.25 4.77
N SER A 98 -10.81 -5.41 5.76
CA SER A 98 -9.41 -5.00 5.66
C SER A 98 -8.65 -5.83 4.62
N ALA A 99 -8.86 -7.15 4.57
CA ALA A 99 -8.28 -8.01 3.54
C ALA A 99 -8.71 -7.59 2.12
N LEU A 100 -10.00 -7.28 1.92
CA LEU A 100 -10.49 -6.78 0.65
C LEU A 100 -9.87 -5.42 0.28
N PHE A 101 -9.73 -4.52 1.24
CA PHE A 101 -9.03 -3.24 1.04
C PHE A 101 -7.57 -3.44 0.60
N ALA A 102 -6.84 -4.35 1.27
CA ALA A 102 -5.47 -4.71 0.88
C ALA A 102 -5.41 -5.33 -0.52
N CYS A 103 -6.39 -6.16 -0.90
CA CYS A 103 -6.49 -6.72 -2.25
C CYS A 103 -6.64 -5.62 -3.31
N PHE A 104 -7.49 -4.62 -3.08
CA PHE A 104 -7.66 -3.50 -4.02
C PHE A 104 -6.37 -2.69 -4.20
N ALA A 105 -5.56 -2.53 -3.15
CA ALA A 105 -4.26 -1.89 -3.27
C ALA A 105 -3.34 -2.66 -4.24
N GLN A 106 -3.29 -4.00 -4.12
CA GLN A 106 -2.49 -4.85 -5.01
C GLN A 106 -3.03 -4.88 -6.45
N ILE A 107 -4.35 -4.88 -6.63
CA ILE A 107 -4.97 -4.76 -7.96
C ILE A 107 -4.60 -3.41 -8.61
N GLY A 108 -4.57 -2.33 -7.83
CA GLY A 108 -4.11 -1.02 -8.29
C GLY A 108 -2.66 -1.06 -8.76
N SER A 109 -1.76 -1.70 -8.00
CA SER A 109 -0.36 -1.89 -8.40
C SER A 109 -0.22 -2.71 -9.69
N LEU A 110 -1.03 -3.77 -9.83
CA LEU A 110 -1.08 -4.60 -11.04
C LEU A 110 -1.50 -3.76 -12.26
N PHE A 111 -2.58 -3.00 -12.14
CA PHE A 111 -3.09 -2.15 -13.21
C PHE A 111 -2.09 -1.04 -13.58
N SER A 112 -1.48 -0.40 -12.58
CA SER A 112 -0.46 0.65 -12.80
C SER A 112 0.72 0.11 -13.61
N GLY A 113 1.20 -1.11 -13.35
CA GLY A 113 2.32 -1.68 -14.11
C GLY A 113 1.97 -1.99 -15.57
N PHE A 114 0.76 -2.46 -15.87
CA PHE A 114 0.31 -2.63 -17.25
C PHE A 114 0.17 -1.28 -17.97
N MET A 115 -0.42 -0.31 -17.30
CA MET A 115 -0.60 1.04 -17.82
C MET A 115 0.75 1.72 -18.10
N GLN A 116 1.74 1.58 -17.21
CA GLN A 116 3.11 2.06 -17.40
C GLN A 116 3.75 1.48 -18.66
N GLY A 117 3.60 0.16 -18.88
CA GLY A 117 4.10 -0.50 -20.08
C GLY A 117 3.46 0.04 -21.37
N ALA A 118 2.13 0.20 -21.35
CA ALA A 118 1.37 0.73 -22.50
C ALA A 118 1.70 2.21 -22.81
N ILE A 119 1.83 3.04 -21.79
CA ILE A 119 2.22 4.45 -21.92
C ILE A 119 3.64 4.54 -22.47
N TYR A 120 4.57 3.72 -21.98
CA TYR A 120 5.93 3.71 -22.47
C TYR A 120 6.01 3.30 -23.94
N SER A 121 5.20 2.33 -24.41
CA SER A 121 5.20 1.94 -25.82
C SER A 121 4.54 2.96 -26.76
N SER A 122 3.56 3.74 -26.28
CA SER A 122 2.73 4.61 -27.13
C SER A 122 3.10 6.08 -27.09
N LEU A 123 3.60 6.59 -25.95
CA LEU A 123 3.77 8.02 -25.68
C LEU A 123 5.22 8.42 -25.39
N ASN A 124 6.17 7.48 -25.42
CA ASN A 124 7.57 7.81 -25.17
C ASN A 124 8.13 8.71 -26.29
N GLY A 125 8.66 9.87 -25.93
CA GLY A 125 9.15 10.88 -26.87
C GLY A 125 8.06 11.80 -27.44
N ASN A 126 6.78 11.52 -27.16
CA ASN A 126 5.69 12.39 -27.59
C ASN A 126 5.71 13.72 -26.82
N MET A 127 5.56 14.83 -27.56
CA MET A 127 5.66 16.20 -27.05
C MET A 127 6.96 16.49 -26.26
N GLY A 128 8.06 15.81 -26.59
CA GLY A 128 9.36 16.00 -25.92
C GLY A 128 9.41 15.50 -24.47
N LYS A 129 8.43 14.70 -24.04
CA LYS A 129 8.39 14.11 -22.70
C LYS A 129 8.75 12.62 -22.74
N SER A 130 9.47 12.17 -21.74
CA SER A 130 9.78 10.74 -21.57
C SER A 130 8.52 9.97 -21.13
N GLY A 131 8.41 8.68 -21.48
CA GLY A 131 7.25 7.86 -21.10
C GLY A 131 6.96 7.81 -19.59
N TRP A 132 7.98 7.94 -18.75
CA TRP A 132 7.81 8.02 -17.29
C TRP A 132 7.14 9.32 -16.82
N GLN A 133 7.36 10.45 -17.51
CA GLN A 133 6.70 11.72 -17.19
C GLN A 133 5.22 11.65 -17.56
N TRP A 134 4.91 11.06 -18.72
CA TRP A 134 3.53 10.80 -19.14
C TRP A 134 2.79 9.89 -18.16
N THR A 135 3.47 8.88 -17.60
CA THR A 135 2.92 8.02 -16.55
C THR A 135 2.42 8.85 -15.37
N PHE A 136 3.26 9.71 -14.80
CA PHE A 136 2.86 10.54 -13.65
C PHE A 136 1.77 11.57 -13.97
N ILE A 137 1.73 12.09 -15.19
CA ILE A 137 0.66 13.00 -15.62
C ILE A 137 -0.68 12.26 -15.64
N ILE A 138 -0.72 11.09 -16.28
CA ILE A 138 -1.94 10.29 -16.41
C ILE A 138 -2.39 9.80 -15.03
N ASP A 139 -1.47 9.30 -14.20
CA ASP A 139 -1.75 8.91 -12.81
C ASP A 139 -2.33 10.09 -12.01
N GLY A 140 -1.77 11.29 -12.18
CA GLY A 140 -2.25 12.51 -11.52
C GLY A 140 -3.68 12.88 -11.94
N VAL A 141 -4.01 12.79 -13.22
CA VAL A 141 -5.37 13.05 -13.73
C VAL A 141 -6.37 12.03 -13.18
N ILE A 142 -6.02 10.75 -13.17
CA ILE A 142 -6.86 9.69 -12.60
C ILE A 142 -7.05 9.93 -11.09
N ALA A 143 -5.99 10.29 -10.38
CA ALA A 143 -6.05 10.59 -8.95
C ALA A 143 -6.97 11.78 -8.64
N ILE A 144 -6.96 12.84 -9.46
CA ILE A 144 -7.88 13.98 -9.32
C ILE A 144 -9.33 13.51 -9.52
N ALA A 145 -9.61 12.70 -10.54
CA ALA A 145 -10.95 12.18 -10.78
C ALA A 145 -11.46 11.31 -9.60
N ILE A 146 -10.60 10.46 -9.05
CA ILE A 146 -10.90 9.64 -7.87
C ILE A 146 -11.08 10.51 -6.62
N ALA A 147 -10.26 11.56 -6.46
CA ALA A 147 -10.40 12.52 -5.37
C ALA A 147 -11.76 13.22 -5.41
N LEU A 148 -12.18 13.72 -6.58
CA LEU A 148 -13.50 14.33 -6.78
C LEU A 148 -14.62 13.33 -6.50
N TYR A 149 -14.49 12.09 -6.97
CA TYR A 149 -15.43 11.02 -6.67
C TYR A 149 -15.54 10.75 -5.16
N GLY A 150 -14.40 10.71 -4.45
CA GLY A 150 -14.33 10.57 -3.00
C GLY A 150 -15.06 11.72 -2.29
N ILE A 151 -14.88 12.97 -2.74
CA ILE A 151 -15.61 14.11 -2.18
C ILE A 151 -17.12 13.96 -2.37
N ILE A 152 -17.64 13.22 -3.36
CA ILE A 152 -19.09 13.10 -3.57
C ILE A 152 -19.67 11.90 -2.81
N VAL A 153 -18.98 10.76 -2.87
CA VAL A 153 -19.54 9.45 -2.48
C VAL A 153 -19.08 8.98 -1.10
N PHE A 154 -17.95 9.47 -0.60
CA PHE A 154 -17.33 8.91 0.59
C PHE A 154 -18.18 9.16 1.85
N PRO A 155 -18.63 8.09 2.54
CA PRO A 155 -19.37 8.24 3.78
C PRO A 155 -18.36 8.55 4.88
N ASP A 156 -18.39 9.77 5.43
CA ASP A 156 -17.72 10.09 6.69
C ASP A 156 -18.14 9.10 7.80
N THR A 157 -17.58 9.21 9.01
CA THR A 157 -17.96 8.34 10.14
C THR A 157 -19.48 8.27 10.36
N PRO A 158 -20.04 7.16 10.86
CA PRO A 158 -21.50 7.01 11.06
C PRO A 158 -22.15 8.14 11.88
N LYS A 159 -21.36 8.84 12.70
CA LYS A 159 -21.81 9.98 13.51
C LYS A 159 -21.96 11.28 12.70
N THR A 160 -21.17 11.46 11.66
CA THR A 160 -21.09 12.70 10.86
C THR A 160 -21.49 12.50 9.39
N THR A 161 -21.88 11.29 8.98
CA THR A 161 -22.21 10.96 7.59
C THR A 161 -23.32 11.84 7.02
N LYS A 162 -23.01 12.51 5.90
CA LYS A 162 -23.97 13.24 5.06
C LYS A 162 -24.21 12.56 3.70
N ALA A 163 -23.91 11.27 3.59
CA ALA A 163 -24.03 10.52 2.34
C ALA A 163 -25.49 10.45 1.87
N PHE A 164 -25.75 10.81 0.61
CA PHE A 164 -27.09 10.89 0.02
C PHE A 164 -27.77 9.53 -0.15
N TYR A 165 -27.00 8.44 -0.21
CA TYR A 165 -27.49 7.07 -0.42
C TYR A 165 -27.78 6.31 0.88
N LEU A 166 -27.57 6.91 2.06
CA LEU A 166 -27.90 6.28 3.35
C LEU A 166 -29.11 6.97 3.96
N THR A 167 -30.15 6.18 4.23
CA THR A 167 -31.35 6.64 4.93
C THR A 167 -31.05 6.95 6.41
N PHE A 168 -31.98 7.62 7.09
CA PHE A 168 -31.84 7.88 8.53
C PHE A 168 -31.79 6.58 9.34
N GLU A 169 -32.64 5.61 8.99
CA GLU A 169 -32.74 4.30 9.62
C GLU A 169 -31.42 3.51 9.52
N ASP A 170 -30.79 3.50 8.34
CA ASP A 170 -29.49 2.85 8.13
C ASP A 170 -28.39 3.44 9.02
N ARG A 171 -28.41 4.77 9.23
CA ARG A 171 -27.43 5.48 10.05
C ARG A 171 -27.62 5.16 11.53
N GLU A 172 -28.86 5.08 12.00
CA GLU A 172 -29.15 4.68 13.38
C GLU A 172 -28.81 3.23 13.64
N LEU A 173 -29.08 2.34 12.69
CA LEU A 173 -28.67 0.94 12.77
C LEU A 173 -27.15 0.80 12.83
N ALA A 174 -26.40 1.57 12.02
CA ALA A 174 -24.94 1.57 12.09
C ALA A 174 -24.44 2.04 13.47
N LYS A 175 -25.02 3.11 14.02
CA LYS A 175 -24.67 3.63 15.35
C LYS A 175 -24.98 2.64 16.47
N SER A 176 -26.12 1.95 16.42
CA SER A 176 -26.55 1.02 17.47
C SER A 176 -25.73 -0.28 17.47
N ARG A 177 -25.24 -0.70 16.30
CA ARG A 177 -24.39 -1.90 16.14
C ARG A 177 -22.98 -1.75 16.72
N ILE A 178 -22.49 -0.52 16.89
CA ILE A 178 -21.12 -0.23 17.30
C ILE A 178 -21.12 0.22 18.76
N SER A 179 -20.46 -0.54 19.63
CA SER A 179 -20.31 -0.18 21.04
C SER A 179 -19.68 1.21 21.18
N PRO A 180 -20.15 2.06 22.12
CA PRO A 180 -19.60 3.39 22.32
C PRO A 180 -18.11 3.30 22.69
N ARG A 181 -17.23 3.57 21.72
CA ARG A 181 -15.79 3.71 21.98
C ARG A 181 -15.57 5.05 22.68
N PRO A 182 -14.83 5.09 23.81
CA PRO A 182 -14.52 6.35 24.46
C PRO A 182 -13.75 7.24 23.49
N LYS A 183 -14.13 8.52 23.40
CA LYS A 183 -13.33 9.50 22.64
C LYS A 183 -11.97 9.58 23.34
N ALA A 184 -10.91 9.16 22.64
CA ALA A 184 -9.56 9.34 23.14
C ALA A 184 -9.32 10.84 23.32
N LYS A 185 -9.27 11.31 24.57
CA LYS A 185 -8.80 12.67 24.85
C LYS A 185 -7.29 12.64 24.76
N PHE A 186 -6.72 13.66 24.12
CA PHE A 186 -5.28 13.83 24.06
C PHE A 186 -4.77 14.10 25.48
N ASP A 187 -4.26 13.05 26.10
CA ASP A 187 -3.58 13.12 27.38
C ASP A 187 -2.12 12.75 27.16
N LYS A 188 -1.21 13.61 27.64
CA LYS A 188 0.23 13.35 27.59
C LYS A 188 0.57 12.06 28.32
N GLU A 189 -0.21 11.71 29.34
CA GLU A 189 -0.06 10.45 30.07
C GLU A 189 -0.45 9.23 29.22
N ALA A 190 -1.51 9.33 28.41
CA ALA A 190 -1.90 8.27 27.49
C ALA A 190 -0.83 8.04 26.41
N VAL A 191 -0.26 9.11 25.85
CA VAL A 191 0.85 9.01 24.88
C VAL A 191 2.07 8.36 25.54
N LYS A 192 2.45 8.80 26.74
CA LYS A 192 3.56 8.21 27.50
C LYS A 192 3.33 6.72 27.78
N SER A 193 2.11 6.34 28.16
CA SER A 193 1.72 4.95 28.41
C SER A 193 1.83 4.05 27.17
N ILE A 194 1.50 4.58 25.99
CA ILE A 194 1.66 3.85 24.72
C ILE A 194 3.15 3.58 24.45
N PHE A 195 4.01 4.60 24.59
CA PHE A 195 5.44 4.46 24.34
C PHE A 195 6.20 3.69 25.43
N THR A 196 5.70 3.59 26.66
CA THR A 196 6.30 2.76 27.72
C THR A 196 5.76 1.34 27.76
N GLY A 197 4.64 1.06 27.07
CA GLY A 197 4.04 -0.26 27.01
C GLY A 197 4.86 -1.26 26.19
N TRP A 198 5.26 -2.38 26.81
CA TRP A 198 6.00 -3.45 26.12
C TRP A 198 5.24 -4.01 24.90
N ARG A 199 3.90 -4.01 24.94
CA ARG A 199 3.06 -4.46 23.83
C ARG A 199 3.29 -3.64 22.57
N TYR A 200 3.42 -2.32 22.68
CA TYR A 200 3.67 -1.44 21.54
C TYR A 200 5.01 -1.78 20.87
N TRP A 201 6.08 -1.93 21.66
CA TRP A 201 7.40 -2.29 21.14
C TRP A 201 7.43 -3.70 20.56
N MET A 202 6.78 -4.67 21.20
CA MET A 202 6.65 -6.02 20.67
C MET A 202 5.91 -6.04 19.34
N PHE A 203 4.76 -5.36 19.23
CA PHE A 203 4.01 -5.29 17.96
C PHE A 203 4.77 -4.53 16.88
N SER A 204 5.49 -3.47 17.24
CA SER A 204 6.34 -2.72 16.31
C SER A 204 7.48 -3.59 15.78
N LEU A 205 8.13 -4.36 16.65
CA LEU A 205 9.22 -5.26 16.27
C LEU A 205 8.70 -6.43 15.41
N LEU A 206 7.55 -7.01 15.78
CA LEU A 206 6.87 -8.00 14.95
C LEU A 206 6.54 -7.43 13.57
N PHE A 207 6.02 -6.20 13.50
CA PHE A 207 5.71 -5.53 12.25
C PHE A 207 6.97 -5.34 11.38
N VAL A 208 8.08 -4.90 11.98
CA VAL A 208 9.38 -4.78 11.29
C VAL A 208 9.83 -6.13 10.72
N VAL A 209 9.76 -7.21 11.50
CA VAL A 209 10.13 -8.55 10.99
C VAL A 209 9.22 -8.98 9.85
N THR A 210 7.91 -8.79 9.98
CA THR A 210 6.94 -9.15 8.94
C THR A 210 7.03 -8.28 7.70
N SER A 211 7.38 -7.00 7.82
CA SER A 211 7.55 -6.12 6.65
C SER A 211 8.78 -6.51 5.84
N GLN A 212 9.83 -7.02 6.49
CA GLN A 212 11.01 -7.55 5.78
C GLN A 212 10.69 -8.84 5.02
N LEU A 213 9.73 -9.62 5.49
CA LEU A 213 9.23 -10.79 4.77
C LEU A 213 8.46 -10.41 3.49
N GLU A 214 7.79 -9.25 3.48
CA GLU A 214 7.11 -8.70 2.29
C GLU A 214 8.05 -7.97 1.33
N ALA A 215 9.25 -7.59 1.79
CA ALA A 215 10.22 -6.81 1.03
C ALA A 215 10.71 -7.51 -0.25
N TYR A 216 10.57 -8.84 -0.34
CA TYR A 216 10.90 -9.63 -1.54
C TYR A 216 10.11 -9.18 -2.78
N GLY A 217 8.83 -8.86 -2.63
CA GLY A 217 7.98 -8.36 -3.71
C GLY A 217 8.15 -6.86 -3.94
N THR A 218 8.27 -6.10 -2.85
CA THR A 218 8.22 -4.62 -2.89
C THR A 218 9.49 -3.99 -3.46
N ASN A 219 10.67 -4.60 -3.26
CA ASN A 219 11.94 -4.01 -3.68
C ASN A 219 12.31 -4.23 -5.15
N GLY A 220 11.42 -4.82 -5.96
CA GLY A 220 11.69 -5.04 -7.38
C GLY A 220 12.84 -6.01 -7.66
N ILE A 221 13.14 -6.92 -6.72
CA ILE A 221 14.24 -7.89 -6.81
C ILE A 221 14.12 -8.74 -8.09
N VAL A 222 12.89 -9.12 -8.47
CA VAL A 222 12.63 -9.85 -9.72
C VAL A 222 13.10 -9.07 -10.94
N SER A 223 12.82 -7.77 -10.99
CA SER A 223 13.20 -6.91 -12.13
C SER A 223 14.73 -6.74 -12.22
N ILE A 224 15.39 -6.60 -11.06
CA ILE A 224 16.86 -6.52 -10.98
C ILE A 224 17.49 -7.84 -11.43
N TRP A 225 16.97 -8.98 -10.93
CA TRP A 225 17.45 -10.31 -11.30
C TRP A 225 17.30 -10.56 -12.82
N LEU A 226 16.13 -10.28 -13.40
CA LEU A 226 15.90 -10.43 -14.84
C LEU A 226 16.85 -9.57 -15.69
N THR A 227 17.14 -8.35 -15.23
CA THR A 227 18.07 -7.45 -15.92
C THR A 227 19.51 -7.96 -15.86
N ARG A 228 19.92 -8.57 -14.73
CA ARG A 228 21.25 -9.16 -14.55
C ARG A 228 21.47 -10.40 -15.42
N GLU A 229 20.48 -11.27 -15.49
CA GLU A 229 20.57 -12.53 -16.26
C GLU A 229 20.44 -12.29 -17.78
N GLY A 230 20.00 -11.11 -18.22
CA GLY A 230 19.88 -10.76 -19.63
C GLY A 230 18.82 -11.56 -20.40
N ILE A 231 17.95 -12.31 -19.70
CA ILE A 231 16.95 -13.20 -20.31
C ILE A 231 15.88 -12.40 -21.07
N VAL A 232 15.54 -11.20 -20.60
CA VAL A 232 14.54 -10.35 -21.23
C VAL A 232 14.95 -8.87 -21.13
N GLY A 233 14.77 -8.13 -22.22
CA GLY A 233 15.04 -6.68 -22.26
C GLY A 233 13.87 -5.84 -21.71
N PRO A 234 14.12 -4.59 -21.26
CA PRO A 234 13.07 -3.61 -21.02
C PRO A 234 12.24 -3.41 -22.30
N PRO A 235 10.90 -3.40 -22.29
CA PRO A 235 9.98 -3.24 -21.16
C PRO A 235 9.43 -4.54 -20.55
N ARG A 236 9.81 -5.72 -21.08
CA ARG A 236 9.15 -6.99 -20.73
C ARG A 236 9.42 -7.46 -19.30
N ASN A 237 10.55 -7.04 -18.71
CA ASN A 237 10.92 -7.32 -17.32
C ASN A 237 9.86 -6.87 -16.31
N SER A 238 9.22 -5.73 -16.57
CA SER A 238 8.18 -5.21 -15.68
C SER A 238 6.95 -6.11 -15.64
N TYR A 239 6.59 -6.78 -16.74
CA TYR A 239 5.43 -7.70 -16.78
C TYR A 239 5.66 -8.98 -15.98
N TYR A 240 6.90 -9.50 -15.92
CA TYR A 240 7.18 -10.69 -15.11
C TYR A 240 7.07 -10.42 -13.61
N ALA A 241 7.41 -9.21 -13.17
CA ALA A 241 7.21 -8.78 -11.79
C ALA A 241 5.71 -8.70 -11.43
N LEU A 242 4.82 -8.42 -12.40
CA LEU A 242 3.37 -8.43 -12.19
C LEU A 242 2.82 -9.81 -11.82
N GLY A 243 3.46 -10.89 -12.26
CA GLY A 243 3.08 -12.25 -11.88
C GLY A 243 3.14 -12.48 -10.37
N LEU A 244 4.09 -11.85 -9.68
CA LEU A 244 4.19 -11.88 -8.21
C LEU A 244 3.00 -11.18 -7.56
N ILE A 245 2.61 -10.01 -8.08
CA ILE A 245 1.45 -9.25 -7.58
C ILE A 245 0.15 -10.03 -7.82
N ALA A 246 0.02 -10.72 -8.95
CA ALA A 246 -1.13 -11.58 -9.22
C ALA A 246 -1.27 -12.72 -8.20
N VAL A 247 -0.14 -13.38 -7.85
CA VAL A 247 -0.14 -14.39 -6.78
C VAL A 247 -0.46 -13.76 -5.44
N ALA A 248 0.09 -12.57 -5.14
CA ALA A 248 -0.22 -11.83 -3.91
C ALA A 248 -1.72 -11.55 -3.75
N ILE A 249 -2.41 -11.13 -4.82
CA ILE A 249 -3.87 -10.91 -4.82
C ILE A 249 -4.61 -12.21 -4.49
N LEU A 250 -4.30 -13.29 -5.21
CA LEU A 250 -4.95 -14.60 -5.00
C LEU A 250 -4.73 -15.10 -3.57
N THR A 251 -3.50 -15.01 -3.07
CA THR A 251 -3.16 -15.48 -1.72
C THR A 251 -3.81 -14.62 -0.65
N THR A 252 -3.95 -13.31 -0.86
CA THR A 252 -4.62 -12.40 0.10
C THR A 252 -6.12 -12.68 0.17
N ILE A 253 -6.76 -12.94 -0.98
CA ILE A 253 -8.17 -13.33 -1.04
C ILE A 253 -8.38 -14.67 -0.33
N LEU A 254 -7.56 -15.68 -0.67
CA LEU A 254 -7.63 -17.02 -0.05
C LEU A 254 -7.37 -16.95 1.46
N ALA A 255 -6.38 -16.16 1.88
CA ALA A 255 -6.10 -15.91 3.29
C ALA A 255 -7.30 -15.28 4.01
N GLY A 256 -7.95 -14.29 3.40
CA GLY A 256 -9.19 -13.70 3.92
C GLY A 256 -10.28 -14.75 4.14
N PHE A 257 -10.56 -15.59 3.15
CA PHE A 257 -11.53 -16.69 3.28
C PHE A 257 -11.12 -17.73 4.33
N MET A 258 -9.84 -18.12 4.38
CA MET A 258 -9.33 -19.07 5.36
C MET A 258 -9.43 -18.52 6.79
N THR A 259 -9.21 -17.21 7.00
CA THR A 259 -9.39 -16.59 8.32
C THR A 259 -10.83 -16.65 8.80
N ASP A 260 -11.81 -16.51 7.90
CA ASP A 260 -13.23 -16.59 8.25
C ASP A 260 -13.66 -18.02 8.61
N ILE A 261 -13.23 -19.00 7.81
CA ILE A 261 -13.63 -20.41 8.00
C ILE A 261 -13.05 -20.95 9.31
N TRP A 262 -11.80 -20.60 9.64
CA TRP A 262 -11.11 -21.15 10.81
C TRP A 262 -11.24 -20.29 12.07
N GLY A 263 -11.70 -19.04 11.96
CA GLY A 263 -11.86 -18.10 13.08
C GLY A 263 -10.56 -17.70 13.79
N LYS A 264 -9.42 -18.35 13.49
CA LYS A 264 -8.12 -18.16 14.14
C LYS A 264 -7.10 -17.58 13.16
N ARG A 265 -6.94 -16.25 13.22
CA ARG A 265 -6.13 -15.45 12.26
C ARG A 265 -4.64 -15.81 12.23
N TRP A 266 -4.05 -16.26 13.35
CA TRP A 266 -2.62 -16.60 13.44
C TRP A 266 -2.16 -17.73 12.50
N ARG A 267 -3.07 -18.62 12.08
CA ARG A 267 -2.74 -19.75 11.20
C ARG A 267 -2.28 -19.30 9.81
N VAL A 268 -2.82 -18.18 9.32
CA VAL A 268 -2.41 -17.58 8.04
C VAL A 268 -0.97 -17.11 8.10
N ASN A 269 -0.55 -16.54 9.24
CA ASN A 269 0.82 -16.07 9.41
C ASN A 269 1.83 -17.23 9.40
N ILE A 270 1.46 -18.43 9.87
CA ILE A 270 2.30 -19.64 9.77
C ILE A 270 2.40 -20.12 8.33
N PHE A 271 1.28 -20.21 7.61
CA PHE A 271 1.28 -20.59 6.19
C PHE A 271 2.17 -19.66 5.36
N MET A 272 2.03 -18.35 5.59
CA MET A 272 2.87 -17.32 4.97
C MET A 272 4.35 -17.53 5.31
N GLY A 273 4.68 -17.74 6.60
CA GLY A 273 6.05 -17.97 7.04
C GLY A 273 6.69 -19.20 6.40
N VAL A 274 5.95 -20.30 6.28
CA VAL A 274 6.43 -21.54 5.64
C VAL A 274 6.63 -21.32 4.13
N ALA A 275 5.67 -20.70 3.45
CA ALA A 275 5.76 -20.41 2.01
C ALA A 275 6.99 -19.54 1.68
N LEU A 276 7.22 -18.51 2.50
CA LEU A 276 8.38 -17.63 2.35
C LEU A 276 9.69 -18.34 2.66
N LEU A 277 9.73 -19.18 3.70
CA LEU A 277 10.94 -19.95 4.04
C LEU A 277 11.33 -20.88 2.89
N ILE A 278 10.36 -21.54 2.25
CA ILE A 278 10.60 -22.37 1.05
C ILE A 278 11.13 -21.51 -0.11
N SER A 279 10.49 -20.36 -0.37
CA SER A 279 10.93 -19.41 -1.41
C SER A 279 12.38 -18.96 -1.19
N SER A 280 12.73 -18.55 0.03
CA SER A 280 14.07 -18.10 0.39
C SER A 280 15.12 -19.21 0.25
N ILE A 281 14.81 -20.44 0.67
CA ILE A 281 15.72 -21.59 0.52
C ILE A 281 15.97 -21.89 -0.97
N MET A 282 14.92 -21.88 -1.79
CA MET A 282 15.06 -22.08 -3.24
C MET A 282 15.95 -21.00 -3.87
N LEU A 283 15.73 -19.73 -3.53
CA LEU A 283 16.54 -18.63 -4.10
C LEU A 283 18.00 -18.61 -3.60
N LEU A 284 18.28 -19.22 -2.45
CA LEU A 284 19.64 -19.35 -1.92
C LEU A 284 20.47 -20.39 -2.69
N MET A 285 19.81 -21.41 -3.26
CA MET A 285 20.46 -22.37 -4.16
C MET A 285 20.60 -21.76 -5.56
N TRP A 286 21.84 -21.47 -5.97
CA TRP A 286 22.12 -20.76 -7.23
C TRP A 286 21.81 -21.59 -8.49
N ASP A 287 22.01 -22.91 -8.41
CA ASP A 287 21.85 -23.88 -9.51
C ASP A 287 20.46 -24.54 -9.55
N ILE A 288 19.44 -23.72 -9.72
CA ILE A 288 18.06 -24.18 -9.92
C ILE A 288 17.61 -23.91 -11.38
N PRO A 289 16.81 -24.80 -12.00
CA PRO A 289 16.18 -24.54 -13.29
C PRO A 289 15.40 -23.21 -13.32
N LEU A 290 15.42 -22.53 -14.46
CA LEU A 290 14.78 -21.23 -14.65
C LEU A 290 13.32 -21.19 -14.15
N GLY A 291 12.53 -22.21 -14.44
CA GLY A 291 11.13 -22.31 -14.00
C GLY A 291 10.97 -22.39 -12.48
N ALA A 292 11.90 -23.04 -11.77
CA ALA A 292 11.88 -23.13 -10.32
C ALA A 292 12.35 -21.82 -9.65
N LYS A 293 13.20 -21.02 -10.31
CA LYS A 293 13.48 -19.63 -9.88
C LYS A 293 12.23 -18.75 -9.98
N TYR A 294 11.49 -18.82 -11.10
CA TYR A 294 10.21 -18.09 -11.23
C TYR A 294 9.18 -18.55 -10.19
N PHE A 295 9.04 -19.85 -9.97
CA PHE A 295 8.15 -20.38 -8.94
C PHE A 295 8.52 -19.85 -7.55
N ALA A 296 9.81 -19.83 -7.19
CA ALA A 296 10.26 -19.28 -5.91
C ALA A 296 9.92 -17.80 -5.78
N PHE A 297 10.13 -16.99 -6.82
CA PHE A 297 9.74 -15.57 -6.79
C PHE A 297 8.23 -15.37 -6.65
N TYR A 298 7.42 -16.17 -7.34
CA TYR A 298 5.96 -16.08 -7.25
C TYR A 298 5.42 -16.58 -5.92
N LEU A 299 6.03 -17.61 -5.35
CA LEU A 299 5.74 -18.06 -3.99
C LEU A 299 6.06 -16.97 -2.95
N GLY A 300 7.05 -16.12 -3.23
CA GLY A 300 7.34 -14.91 -2.46
C GLY A 300 6.16 -13.94 -2.36
N GLY A 301 5.27 -13.93 -3.37
CA GLY A 301 4.04 -13.14 -3.37
C GLY A 301 3.05 -13.52 -2.25
N CYS A 302 3.14 -14.75 -1.71
CA CYS A 302 2.36 -15.17 -0.55
C CYS A 302 2.62 -14.31 0.70
N GLY A 303 3.74 -13.60 0.76
CA GLY A 303 4.09 -12.70 1.86
C GLY A 303 3.06 -11.60 2.10
N TYR A 304 2.36 -11.13 1.06
CA TYR A 304 1.35 -10.07 1.21
C TYR A 304 0.06 -10.51 1.88
N ALA A 305 -0.17 -11.82 2.05
CA ALA A 305 -1.37 -12.33 2.71
C ALA A 305 -1.47 -11.88 4.19
N GLY A 306 -0.35 -11.53 4.82
CA GLY A 306 -0.29 -11.03 6.19
C GLY A 306 -0.97 -9.68 6.39
N GLN A 307 -1.04 -8.83 5.35
CA GLN A 307 -1.61 -7.48 5.43
C GLN A 307 -3.04 -7.50 5.98
N GLY A 308 -3.95 -8.26 5.35
CA GLY A 308 -5.35 -8.33 5.78
C GLY A 308 -5.57 -8.95 7.17
N SER A 309 -4.66 -9.85 7.58
CA SER A 309 -4.71 -10.56 8.87
C SER A 309 -4.23 -9.67 10.03
N ASN A 310 -3.09 -8.98 9.82
CA ASN A 310 -2.39 -8.22 10.85
C ASN A 310 -3.08 -6.88 11.15
N PHE A 311 -3.68 -6.22 10.16
CA PHE A 311 -4.37 -4.92 10.34
C PHE A 311 -5.80 -5.01 10.87
N ALA A 312 -6.32 -6.23 11.05
CA ALA A 312 -7.69 -6.45 11.51
C ALA A 312 -7.83 -6.57 13.04
N TRP A 313 -6.74 -6.41 13.79
CA TRP A 313 -6.67 -6.57 15.25
C TRP A 313 -7.26 -5.39 16.03
#